data_AF-A0AAU9Y1V8-F1
#
_entry.id   AF-A0AAU9Y1V8-F1
#
_cell.length_a   1.000
_cell.length_b   1.000
_cell.length_c   1.000
_cell.angle_alpha   90.00
_cell.angle_beta   90.00
_cell.angle_gamma   90.00
#
_symmetry.space_group_name_H-M   'P 1'
#
loop_
_entity.id
_entity.type
_entity.pdbx_description
1 polymer ?
#
loop_
_entity_poly.entity_id
_entity_poly.type
_entity_poly.pdbx_seq_one_letter_code
_entity_poly.pdbx_strand_id
1 'polypeptide(L)'
;ITPLLLVLHWLPVKFRICHKIAEISFKTIHNMGPAFLSNLINIKQCSRYNLRSFVGVILQDPTAKFKCTLGDRSFTAAAPKIWNGLPDYIRKENDLICLRDSLR
;
A
#
# COMPACT_ATOMS: atom_id res chain seq x y z
N ILE A 1 -19.52 -17.66 -2.58
CA ILE A 1 -19.50 -16.44 -1.73
C ILE A 1 -20.86 -16.36 -1.07
N THR A 2 -20.93 -16.47 0.26
CA THR A 2 -22.19 -16.60 1.00
C THR A 2 -22.95 -15.26 1.02
N PRO A 3 -24.25 -15.21 0.67
CA PRO A 3 -25.00 -13.96 0.53
C PRO A 3 -25.13 -13.15 1.83
N LEU A 4 -24.99 -13.81 2.99
CA LEU A 4 -25.02 -13.17 4.31
C LEU A 4 -23.84 -12.20 4.55
N LEU A 5 -22.65 -12.51 4.03
CA LEU A 5 -21.45 -11.67 4.18
C LEU A 5 -21.57 -10.34 3.43
N LEU A 6 -22.31 -10.33 2.32
CA LEU A 6 -22.58 -9.14 1.51
C LEU A 6 -23.49 -8.17 2.27
N VAL A 7 -24.53 -8.69 2.92
CA VAL A 7 -25.53 -7.91 3.68
C VAL A 7 -24.90 -7.24 4.91
N LEU A 8 -23.93 -7.89 5.56
CA LEU A 8 -23.25 -7.32 6.72
C LEU A 8 -22.11 -6.34 6.36
N HIS A 9 -21.85 -6.07 5.08
CA HIS A 9 -20.67 -5.31 4.63
C HIS A 9 -19.34 -5.86 5.19
N TRP A 10 -19.28 -7.17 5.48
CA TRP A 10 -18.11 -7.76 6.11
C TRP A 10 -17.04 -8.05 5.08
N LEU A 11 -16.10 -7.12 4.96
CA LEU A 11 -14.91 -7.30 4.13
C LEU A 11 -14.11 -8.52 4.67
N PRO A 12 -13.78 -9.51 3.83
CA PRO A 12 -13.02 -10.68 4.27
C PRO A 12 -11.70 -10.26 4.94
N VAL A 13 -11.27 -10.99 5.97
CA VAL A 13 -10.12 -10.62 6.82
C VAL A 13 -8.86 -10.29 6.00
N LYS A 14 -8.61 -11.03 4.92
CA LYS A 14 -7.48 -10.79 4.01
C LYS A 14 -7.50 -9.37 3.42
N PHE A 15 -8.65 -8.91 2.95
CA PHE A 15 -8.80 -7.56 2.39
C PHE A 15 -8.70 -6.49 3.47
N ARG A 16 -9.18 -6.74 4.70
CA ARG A 16 -8.98 -5.80 5.82
C ARG A 16 -7.52 -5.58 6.15
N ILE A 17 -6.70 -6.64 6.11
CA ILE A 17 -5.25 -6.54 6.31
C ILE A 17 -4.64 -5.68 5.20
N CYS A 18 -4.96 -5.96 3.92
CA CYS A 18 -4.45 -5.18 2.80
C CYS A 18 -4.86 -3.70 2.88
N HIS A 19 -6.13 -3.43 3.18
CA HIS A 19 -6.66 -2.09 3.37
C HIS A 19 -5.91 -1.34 4.48
N LYS A 20 -5.68 -2.00 5.62
CA LYS A 20 -4.98 -1.37 6.73
C LYS A 20 -3.51 -1.07 6.40
N ILE A 21 -2.84 -1.97 5.69
CA ILE A 21 -1.47 -1.73 5.23
C ILE A 21 -1.44 -0.55 4.24
N ALA A 22 -2.38 -0.48 3.28
CA ALA A 22 -2.48 0.64 2.35
C ALA A 22 -2.70 1.99 3.06
N GLU A 23 -3.57 2.04 4.06
CA GLU A 23 -3.83 3.23 4.87
C GLU A 23 -2.57 3.67 5.64
N ILE A 24 -1.83 2.72 6.22
CA ILE A 24 -0.57 3.01 6.92
C ILE A 24 0.47 3.51 5.91
N SER A 25 0.62 2.86 4.75
CA SER A 25 1.53 3.29 3.68
C SER A 25 1.26 4.72 3.25
N PHE A 26 -0.02 5.08 3.02
CA PHE A 26 -0.40 6.45 2.71
C PHE A 26 0.09 7.42 3.79
N LYS A 27 -0.24 7.15 5.06
CA LYS A 27 0.16 8.02 6.18
C LYS A 27 1.68 8.19 6.25
N THR A 28 2.43 7.13 5.97
CA THR A 28 3.90 7.18 5.96
C THR A 28 4.44 8.00 4.80
N ILE A 29 3.85 7.89 3.60
CA ILE A 29 4.23 8.66 2.42
C ILE A 29 3.99 10.16 2.64
N HIS A 30 2.86 10.51 3.27
CA HIS A 30 2.49 11.89 3.57
C HIS A 30 3.09 12.41 4.89
N ASN A 31 4.04 11.70 5.51
CA ASN A 31 4.65 12.06 6.80
C ASN A 31 3.64 12.31 7.94
N MET A 32 2.45 11.72 7.87
CA MET A 32 1.41 11.76 8.91
C MET A 32 1.55 10.62 9.91
N GLY A 33 2.42 9.66 9.65
CA GLY A 33 2.72 8.53 10.52
C GLY A 33 3.97 8.76 11.40
N PRO A 34 4.27 7.82 12.30
CA PRO A 34 5.51 7.81 13.06
C PRO A 34 6.76 7.79 12.16
N ALA A 35 7.79 8.56 12.51
CA ALA A 35 9.03 8.68 11.74
C ALA A 35 9.79 7.35 11.54
N PHE A 36 9.63 6.38 12.46
CA PHE A 36 10.28 5.08 12.26
C PHE A 36 9.67 4.31 11.08
N LEU A 37 8.38 4.49 10.78
CA LEU A 37 7.73 3.81 9.65
C LEU A 37 8.12 4.44 8.31
N SER A 38 8.28 5.76 8.25
CA SER A 38 8.80 6.42 7.05
C SER A 38 10.21 5.95 6.73
N ASN A 39 11.04 5.65 7.74
CA ASN A 39 12.39 5.11 7.54
C ASN A 39 12.40 3.65 7.02
N LEU A 40 11.28 2.93 7.10
CA LEU A 40 11.17 1.54 6.62
C LEU A 40 10.80 1.43 5.14
N ILE A 41 10.40 2.54 4.51
CA ILE A 41 9.90 2.57 3.13
C ILE A 41 10.66 3.66 2.37
N ASN A 42 11.08 3.34 1.15
CA ASN A 42 11.68 4.31 0.26
C ASN A 42 10.75 4.59 -0.92
N ILE A 43 10.56 5.86 -1.26
CA ILE A 43 9.90 6.25 -2.50
C ILE A 43 10.88 6.00 -3.64
N LYS A 44 10.43 5.28 -4.67
CA LYS A 44 11.24 5.01 -5.84
C LYS A 44 11.56 6.32 -6.55
N GLN A 45 12.84 6.64 -6.66
CA GLN A 45 13.28 7.83 -7.40
C GLN A 45 12.93 7.70 -8.89
N CYS A 46 12.51 8.82 -9.50
CA CYS A 46 12.29 8.89 -10.94
C CYS A 46 13.57 8.47 -11.66
N SER A 47 13.48 7.44 -12.50
CA SER A 47 14.56 7.18 -13.46
C SER A 47 14.65 8.34 -14.44
N ARG A 48 15.84 8.57 -15.01
CA ARG A 48 16.08 9.58 -16.06
C ARG A 48 15.14 9.42 -17.27
N TYR A 49 14.54 8.22 -17.42
CA TYR A 49 13.59 7.87 -18.46
C TYR A 49 12.17 7.73 -17.88
N ASN A 50 11.17 8.18 -18.63
CA ASN A 50 9.76 8.06 -18.29
C ASN A 50 9.26 6.64 -18.60
N LEU A 51 9.45 5.72 -17.67
CA LEU A 51 9.03 4.33 -17.79
C LEU A 51 7.53 4.20 -17.53
N ARG A 52 6.85 3.32 -18.27
CA ARG A 52 5.43 3.00 -18.03
C ARG A 52 5.16 2.42 -16.63
N SER A 53 6.18 1.85 -16.00
CA SER A 53 6.13 1.37 -14.62
C SER A 53 6.26 2.49 -13.59
N PHE A 54 6.49 3.73 -14.03
CA PHE A 54 6.64 4.90 -13.20
C PHE A 54 5.42 5.83 -13.37
N VAL A 55 4.30 5.46 -12.75
CA VAL A 55 3.09 6.29 -12.68
C VAL A 55 2.79 6.64 -11.22
N GLY A 56 2.82 7.93 -10.89
CA GLY A 56 2.52 8.46 -9.55
C GLY A 56 3.57 8.14 -8.49
N VAL A 57 3.17 8.18 -7.22
CA VAL A 57 4.04 7.80 -6.09
C VAL A 57 4.12 6.28 -6.02
N ILE A 58 5.32 5.76 -6.23
CA ILE A 58 5.63 4.32 -6.21
C ILE A 58 6.66 4.07 -5.13
N LEU A 59 6.45 3.01 -4.36
CA LEU A 59 7.39 2.57 -3.35
C LEU A 59 8.44 1.64 -3.96
N GLN A 60 9.68 1.74 -3.50
CA GLN A 60 10.74 0.83 -3.89
C GLN A 60 10.54 -0.52 -3.21
N ASP A 61 10.57 -1.59 -4.00
CA ASP A 61 10.57 -2.95 -3.47
C ASP A 61 11.84 -3.22 -2.64
N PRO A 62 11.77 -4.02 -1.57
CA PRO A 62 12.94 -4.37 -0.79
C PRO A 62 13.99 -5.06 -1.67
N THR A 63 15.25 -4.66 -1.51
CA THR A 63 16.40 -5.29 -2.19
C THR A 63 16.70 -6.68 -1.65
N ALA A 64 16.38 -6.93 -0.37
CA ALA A 64 16.56 -8.21 0.27
C ALA A 64 15.51 -9.22 -0.21
N LYS A 65 15.97 -10.39 -0.67
CA LYS A 65 15.10 -11.55 -0.91
C LYS A 65 14.79 -12.21 0.42
N PHE A 66 13.56 -12.03 0.90
CA PHE A 66 13.10 -12.71 2.10
C PHE A 66 12.54 -14.09 1.75
N LYS A 67 12.64 -15.04 2.68
CA LYS A 67 11.83 -16.27 2.59
C LYS A 67 10.37 -15.89 2.85
N CYS A 68 9.44 -16.52 2.13
CA CYS A 68 8.00 -16.24 2.19
C CYS A 68 7.36 -16.17 3.59
N THR A 69 7.99 -16.81 4.57
CA THR A 69 7.48 -16.87 5.95
C THR A 69 8.16 -15.90 6.91
N LEU A 70 9.37 -15.41 6.61
CA LEU A 70 10.18 -14.67 7.59
C LEU A 70 10.14 -13.15 7.39
N GLY A 71 10.16 -12.67 6.14
CA GLY A 71 10.25 -11.23 5.85
C GLY A 71 9.22 -10.69 4.88
N ASP A 72 8.55 -11.54 4.09
CA ASP A 72 7.54 -11.11 3.11
C ASP A 72 6.32 -10.44 3.75
N ARG A 73 6.04 -10.73 5.02
CA ARG A 73 4.94 -10.12 5.79
C ARG A 73 5.36 -8.86 6.56
N SER A 74 6.65 -8.51 6.54
CA SER A 74 7.12 -7.27 7.17
C SER A 74 6.54 -6.06 6.45
N PHE A 75 6.43 -4.92 7.14
CA PHE A 75 5.93 -3.70 6.54
C PHE A 75 6.78 -3.25 5.34
N THR A 76 8.10 -3.36 5.45
CA THR A 76 9.06 -3.05 4.38
C THR A 76 8.82 -3.84 3.08
N ALA A 77 8.35 -5.09 3.18
CA ALA A 77 8.03 -5.91 2.01
C ALA A 77 6.57 -5.80 1.56
N ALA A 78 5.64 -5.78 2.52
CA ALA A 78 4.20 -5.79 2.23
C ALA A 78 3.69 -4.43 1.73
N ALA A 79 4.22 -3.32 2.24
CA ALA A 79 3.77 -1.99 1.87
C ALA A 79 3.99 -1.65 0.39
N PRO A 80 5.20 -1.84 -0.20
CA PRO A 80 5.40 -1.61 -1.63
C PRO A 80 4.53 -2.51 -2.49
N LYS A 81 4.40 -3.79 -2.13
CA LYS A 81 3.60 -4.77 -2.86
C LYS A 81 2.11 -4.38 -2.93
N ILE A 82 1.55 -3.95 -1.81
CA ILE A 82 0.13 -3.56 -1.74
C ILE A 82 -0.08 -2.20 -2.38
N TRP A 83 0.75 -1.20 -2.03
CA TRP A 83 0.62 0.16 -2.56
C TRP A 83 0.79 0.19 -4.07
N ASN A 84 1.85 -0.40 -4.62
CA ASN A 84 2.12 -0.37 -6.06
C ASN A 84 1.09 -1.17 -6.87
N GLY A 85 0.36 -2.09 -6.23
CA GLY A 85 -0.76 -2.80 -6.85
C GLY A 85 -2.05 -1.99 -6.92
N LEU A 86 -2.12 -0.82 -6.29
CA LEU A 86 -3.30 0.05 -6.35
C LEU A 86 -3.39 0.79 -7.70
N PRO A 87 -4.62 0.99 -8.21
CA PRO A 87 -4.85 1.81 -9.38
C PRO A 87 -4.29 3.23 -9.23
N ASP A 88 -3.84 3.80 -10.34
CA ASP A 88 -3.16 5.11 -10.37
C ASP A 88 -4.03 6.26 -9.84
N TYR A 89 -5.35 6.20 -10.06
CA TYR A 89 -6.27 7.23 -9.58
C TYR A 89 -6.34 7.26 -8.04
N ILE A 90 -6.31 6.09 -7.38
CA ILE A 90 -6.31 5.99 -5.91
C ILE A 90 -4.99 6.51 -5.33
N ARG A 91 -3.87 6.23 -6.01
CA ARG A 91 -2.53 6.64 -5.56
C ARG A 91 -2.25 8.14 -5.72
N LYS A 92 -3.01 8.82 -6.57
CA LYS A 92 -2.91 10.27 -6.79
C LYS A 92 -3.76 11.08 -5.81
N GLU A 93 -4.61 10.42 -5.04
CA GLU A 93 -5.45 11.06 -4.05
C GLU A 93 -4.59 11.66 -2.93
N ASN A 94 -4.94 12.85 -2.46
CA ASN A 94 -4.20 13.53 -1.38
C ASN A 94 -4.91 13.45 -0.03
N ASP A 95 -6.15 12.95 -0.02
CA ASP A 95 -6.99 12.86 1.17
C ASP A 95 -7.19 11.42 1.64
N LEU A 96 -6.94 11.21 2.93
CA LEU A 96 -7.14 9.92 3.61
C LEU A 96 -8.59 9.42 3.55
N ILE A 97 -9.55 10.34 3.54
CA ILE A 97 -10.98 10.01 3.57
C ILE A 97 -11.39 9.44 2.21
N CYS A 98 -11.02 10.13 1.12
CA CYS A 98 -11.24 9.68 -0.24
C CYS A 98 -10.59 8.32 -0.52
N LEU A 99 -9.37 8.09 0.00
CA LEU A 99 -8.70 6.79 -0.12
C LEU A 99 -9.47 5.67 0.61
N ARG A 100 -9.99 5.92 1.81
CA ARG A 100 -10.76 4.93 2.58
C ARG A 100 -12.07 4.58 1.87
N ASP A 101 -12.74 5.57 1.30
CA ASP A 101 -13.99 5.36 0.57
C ASP A 101 -13.74 4.59 -0.74
N SER A 102 -12.64 4.89 -1.45
CA SER A 102 -12.29 4.19 -2.69
C SER A 102 -11.80 2.75 -2.48
N LEU A 103 -11.39 2.38 -1.27
CA LEU A 103 -10.93 1.02 -0.93
C LEU A 103 -12.00 0.17 -0.23
N ARG A 104 -13.20 0.74 -0.01
CA ARG A 104 -14.34 0.07 0.61
C ARG A 104 -15.15 -0.72 -0.42
#